data_AF-A0A645DCR1-F1
#
_entry.id   AF-A0A645DCR1-F1
#
_cell.length_a   1.000
_cell.length_b   1.000
_cell.length_c   1.000
_cell.angle_alpha   90.00
_cell.angle_beta   90.00
_cell.angle_gamma   90.00
#
_symmetry.space_group_name_H-M   'P 1'
#
loop_
_entity.id
_entity.type
_entity.pdbx_description
1 polymer ?
#
loop_
_entity_poly.entity_id
_entity_poly.type
_entity_poly.pdbx_seq_one_letter_code
_entity_poly.pdbx_strand_id
1 'polypeptide(L)'
;MFEKDGRVLIGVVLKSVYDANDTYVFNDMAKIINWSYAAKRVPLYKANTELKSLTLKYKPLKFFGPEKEVKVPVILKEDATYFDNTVNKKEVKTEFKLSEDIKVNKLSTDNSIGKLVLKEREASRSYDIYPMLSSKEVMKGNTLLYVGIGVGALVILAVLALIVALISKLFRRKRRNRRMF
;
A
#
# COMPACT_ATOMS: atom_id res chain seq x y z
N MET A 1 10.11 1.39 -40.41
CA MET A 1 10.24 1.99 -39.07
C MET A 1 9.68 3.39 -39.16
N PHE A 2 8.83 3.79 -38.23
CA PHE A 2 8.18 5.10 -38.22
C PHE A 2 8.54 5.82 -36.92
N GLU A 3 8.90 7.09 -37.00
CA GLU A 3 9.22 7.93 -35.84
C GLU A 3 8.35 9.17 -35.87
N LYS A 4 7.65 9.42 -34.76
CA LYS A 4 6.82 10.61 -34.56
C LYS A 4 6.63 10.83 -33.07
N ASP A 5 6.73 12.09 -32.62
CA ASP A 5 6.51 12.50 -31.23
C ASP A 5 7.36 11.69 -30.21
N GLY A 6 8.61 11.38 -30.57
CA GLY A 6 9.53 10.59 -29.75
C GLY A 6 9.17 9.10 -29.61
N ARG A 7 8.19 8.61 -30.39
CA ARG A 7 7.77 7.21 -30.42
C ARG A 7 8.21 6.56 -31.73
N VAL A 8 8.96 5.47 -31.59
CA VAL A 8 9.33 4.58 -32.69
C VAL A 8 8.34 3.43 -32.78
N LEU A 9 7.73 3.24 -33.95
CA LEU A 9 6.82 2.13 -34.25
C LEU A 9 7.37 1.25 -35.38
N ILE A 10 7.23 -0.06 -35.19
CA ILE A 10 7.52 -1.08 -36.20
C ILE A 10 6.17 -1.71 -36.57
N GLY A 11 5.75 -1.52 -37.82
CA GLY A 11 4.57 -2.15 -38.38
C GLY A 11 4.97 -3.27 -39.34
N VAL A 12 4.22 -4.36 -39.33
CA VAL A 12 4.35 -5.47 -40.27
C VAL A 12 2.96 -5.76 -40.84
N VAL A 13 2.83 -5.71 -42.17
CA VAL A 13 1.61 -6.08 -42.89
C VAL A 13 1.88 -7.37 -43.63
N LEU A 14 1.09 -8.41 -43.37
CA LEU A 14 1.22 -9.73 -44.01
C LEU A 14 -0.02 -10.00 -44.85
N LYS A 15 0.15 -10.69 -45.98
CA LYS A 15 -0.94 -11.11 -46.89
C LYS A 15 -1.85 -9.96 -47.34
N SER A 16 -1.31 -8.77 -47.56
CA SER A 16 -2.09 -7.68 -48.18
C SER A 16 -2.40 -8.03 -49.64
N VAL A 17 -3.47 -7.44 -50.17
CA VAL A 17 -3.91 -7.64 -51.54
C VAL A 17 -2.89 -7.03 -52.49
N TYR A 18 -2.38 -7.83 -53.43
CA TYR A 18 -1.54 -7.32 -54.52
C TYR A 18 -2.46 -6.82 -55.64
N ASP A 19 -2.47 -5.50 -55.85
CA ASP A 19 -3.10 -4.87 -57.00
C ASP A 19 -2.03 -4.36 -57.98
N ALA A 20 -2.43 -4.03 -59.21
CA ALA A 20 -1.49 -3.59 -60.25
C ALA A 20 -0.71 -2.30 -59.90
N ASN A 21 -1.17 -1.55 -58.88
CA ASN A 21 -0.52 -0.32 -58.42
C ASN A 21 0.27 -0.52 -57.11
N ASP A 22 0.28 -1.72 -56.53
CA ASP A 22 0.90 -2.08 -55.24
C ASP A 22 0.55 -1.13 -54.06
N THR A 23 -0.61 -0.45 -54.12
CA THR A 23 -0.92 0.63 -53.18
C THR A 23 -1.53 0.17 -51.86
N TYR A 24 -2.15 -1.02 -51.84
CA TYR A 24 -2.86 -1.52 -50.66
C TYR A 24 -1.93 -1.74 -49.47
N VAL A 25 -0.73 -2.27 -49.68
CA VAL A 25 0.26 -2.50 -48.61
C VAL A 25 0.61 -1.18 -47.91
N PHE A 26 0.85 -0.11 -48.68
CA PHE A 26 1.19 1.20 -48.15
C PHE A 26 0.00 1.87 -47.45
N ASN A 27 -1.19 1.74 -48.03
CA ASN A 27 -2.43 2.26 -47.44
C ASN A 27 -2.76 1.57 -46.10
N ASP A 28 -2.60 0.26 -46.03
CA ASP A 28 -2.82 -0.51 -44.80
C ASP A 28 -1.77 -0.18 -43.74
N MET A 29 -0.50 -0.07 -44.15
CA MET A 29 0.57 0.38 -43.25
C MET A 29 0.27 1.78 -42.70
N ALA A 30 -0.11 2.73 -43.55
CA ALA A 30 -0.43 4.09 -43.15
C ALA A 30 -1.60 4.13 -42.16
N LYS A 31 -2.66 3.35 -42.41
CA LYS A 31 -3.81 3.22 -41.48
C LYS A 31 -3.39 2.69 -40.11
N ILE A 32 -2.62 1.59 -40.07
CA ILE A 32 -2.16 0.97 -38.81
C ILE A 32 -1.27 1.93 -38.02
N ILE A 33 -0.32 2.59 -38.70
CA ILE A 33 0.61 3.53 -38.07
C ILE A 33 -0.12 4.77 -37.56
N ASN A 34 -1.02 5.36 -38.35
CA ASN A 34 -1.82 6.51 -37.93
C ASN A 34 -2.71 6.17 -36.73
N TRP A 35 -3.37 4.99 -36.76
CA TRP A 35 -4.14 4.51 -35.62
C TRP A 35 -3.26 4.33 -34.38
N SER A 36 -2.07 3.74 -34.54
CA SER A 36 -1.14 3.47 -33.43
C SER A 36 -0.58 4.75 -32.79
N TYR A 37 -0.36 5.81 -33.58
CA TYR A 37 0.03 7.12 -33.04
C TYR A 37 -1.13 7.84 -32.36
N ALA A 38 -2.36 7.72 -32.89
CA ALA A 38 -3.55 8.31 -32.29
C ALA A 38 -4.01 7.57 -31.01
N ALA A 39 -3.66 6.30 -30.85
CA ALA A 39 -4.02 5.50 -29.70
C ALA A 39 -3.45 6.08 -28.40
N LYS A 40 -4.35 6.39 -27.46
CA LYS A 40 -4.03 6.87 -26.12
C LYS A 40 -4.26 5.77 -25.08
N ARG A 41 -3.46 5.81 -24.02
CA ARG A 41 -3.72 4.95 -22.87
C ARG A 41 -4.88 5.48 -22.06
N VAL A 42 -5.65 4.56 -21.47
CA VAL A 42 -6.75 4.86 -20.57
C VAL A 42 -6.49 4.22 -19.21
N PRO A 43 -6.99 4.81 -18.11
CA PRO A 43 -6.82 4.22 -16.78
C PRO A 43 -7.66 2.95 -16.64
N LEU A 44 -7.01 1.83 -16.34
CA LEU A 44 -7.67 0.61 -15.86
C LEU A 44 -8.03 0.75 -14.38
N TYR A 45 -7.10 1.29 -13.59
CA TYR A 45 -7.34 1.73 -12.21
C TYR A 45 -6.94 3.18 -12.06
N LYS A 46 -7.79 3.97 -11.40
CA LYS A 46 -7.53 5.38 -11.13
C LYS A 46 -6.72 5.55 -9.85
N ALA A 47 -5.86 6.55 -9.84
CA ALA A 47 -5.15 6.99 -8.65
C ALA A 47 -6.14 7.33 -7.52
N ASN A 48 -5.74 7.03 -6.28
CA ASN A 48 -6.47 7.32 -5.05
C ASN A 48 -7.86 6.67 -4.96
N THR A 49 -8.14 5.65 -5.79
CA THR A 49 -9.35 4.84 -5.68
C THR A 49 -9.04 3.52 -4.99
N GLU A 50 -10.01 3.03 -4.21
CA GLU A 50 -9.87 1.72 -3.54
C GLU A 50 -9.77 0.62 -4.59
N LEU A 51 -8.65 -0.12 -4.55
CA LEU A 51 -8.44 -1.29 -5.40
C LEU A 51 -9.01 -2.54 -4.75
N LYS A 52 -8.65 -2.74 -3.48
CA LYS A 52 -8.95 -3.93 -2.69
C LYS A 52 -8.80 -3.61 -1.21
N SER A 53 -9.51 -4.35 -0.38
CA SER A 53 -9.31 -4.34 1.07
C SER A 53 -8.49 -5.56 1.52
N LEU A 54 -7.45 -5.32 2.32
CA LEU A 54 -6.64 -6.36 2.98
C LEU A 54 -7.13 -6.55 4.42
N THR A 55 -7.44 -7.79 4.81
CA THR A 55 -7.76 -8.11 6.20
C THR A 55 -6.46 -8.39 6.96
N LEU A 56 -6.12 -7.52 7.91
CA LEU A 56 -4.93 -7.65 8.74
C LEU A 56 -5.32 -7.93 10.20
N LYS A 57 -4.61 -8.86 10.83
CA LYS A 57 -4.73 -9.17 12.26
C LYS A 57 -3.73 -8.32 13.06
N TYR A 58 -4.16 -7.80 14.20
CA TYR A 58 -3.29 -7.04 15.10
C TYR A 58 -3.71 -7.17 16.56
N LYS A 59 -2.75 -7.00 17.45
CA LYS A 59 -2.98 -6.86 18.89
C LYS A 59 -2.89 -5.38 19.27
N PRO A 60 -3.95 -4.76 19.81
CA PRO A 60 -3.90 -3.36 20.21
C PRO A 60 -2.78 -3.08 21.22
N LEU A 61 -2.61 -3.96 22.20
CA LEU A 61 -1.46 -3.91 23.10
C LEU A 61 -0.43 -4.85 22.49
N LYS A 62 0.63 -4.27 21.90
CA LYS A 62 1.69 -4.96 21.13
C LYS A 62 2.04 -6.39 21.57
N PHE A 63 2.03 -6.66 22.89
CA PHE A 63 2.35 -7.96 23.48
C PHE A 63 1.22 -8.63 24.29
N PHE A 64 0.07 -7.98 24.49
CA PHE A 64 -0.98 -8.46 25.41
C PHE A 64 -2.39 -8.30 24.83
N GLY A 65 -3.33 -9.12 25.31
CA GLY A 65 -4.75 -9.02 24.96
C GLY A 65 -5.15 -9.70 23.64
N PRO A 66 -6.45 -9.61 23.28
CA PRO A 66 -7.03 -10.34 22.15
C PRO A 66 -6.60 -9.75 20.80
N GLU A 67 -6.49 -10.63 19.80
CA GLU A 67 -6.30 -10.22 18.41
C GLU A 67 -7.58 -9.61 17.85
N LYS A 68 -7.41 -8.52 17.09
CA LYS A 68 -8.46 -7.87 16.33
C LYS A 68 -8.14 -7.94 14.84
N GLU A 69 -9.18 -8.01 14.03
CA GLU A 69 -9.08 -7.90 12.58
C GLU A 69 -9.46 -6.47 12.15
N VAL A 70 -8.73 -5.95 11.15
CA VAL A 70 -9.06 -4.70 10.49
C VAL A 70 -8.99 -4.89 8.98
N LYS A 71 -9.96 -4.31 8.26
CA LYS A 71 -9.91 -4.22 6.80
C LYS A 71 -9.23 -2.91 6.43
N VAL A 72 -8.12 -3.01 5.73
CA VAL A 72 -7.33 -1.86 5.27
C VAL A 72 -7.45 -1.77 3.74
N PRO A 73 -8.19 -0.77 3.22
CA PRO A 73 -8.22 -0.47 1.80
C PRO A 73 -6.84 -0.10 1.28
N VAL A 74 -6.55 -0.49 0.04
CA VAL A 74 -5.30 -0.16 -0.65
C VAL A 74 -5.56 0.61 -1.94
N ILE A 75 -4.66 1.53 -2.26
CA ILE A 75 -4.78 2.50 -3.36
C ILE A 75 -3.49 2.56 -4.19
N LEU A 76 -3.59 3.11 -5.39
CA LEU A 76 -2.42 3.56 -6.18
C LEU A 76 -2.27 5.08 -6.06
N LYS A 77 -1.04 5.59 -6.11
CA LYS A 77 -0.78 7.04 -6.19
C LYS A 77 -0.82 7.58 -7.63
N GLU A 78 -0.74 6.70 -8.61
CA GLU A 78 -0.77 7.02 -10.03
C GLU A 78 -1.77 6.12 -10.78
N ASP A 79 -2.22 6.56 -11.94
CA ASP A 79 -3.15 5.80 -12.77
C ASP A 79 -2.46 4.58 -13.37
N ALA A 80 -3.00 3.38 -13.13
CA ALA A 80 -2.58 2.19 -13.85
C ALA A 80 -3.23 2.19 -15.23
N THR A 81 -2.48 2.60 -16.24
CA THR A 81 -3.00 2.79 -17.60
C THR A 81 -2.64 1.66 -18.55
N TYR A 82 -3.53 1.43 -19.52
CA TYR A 82 -3.38 0.40 -20.57
C TYR A 82 -3.87 0.94 -21.91
N PHE A 83 -3.49 0.30 -23.02
CA PHE A 83 -4.08 0.64 -24.32
C PHE A 83 -5.42 -0.07 -24.48
N ASP A 84 -6.51 0.70 -24.63
CA ASP A 84 -7.82 0.15 -24.91
C ASP A 84 -7.89 -0.37 -26.35
N ASN A 85 -7.69 -1.66 -26.51
CA ASN A 85 -7.91 -2.38 -27.74
C ASN A 85 -8.49 -3.78 -27.44
N THR A 86 -9.03 -4.42 -28.47
CA THR A 86 -9.68 -5.74 -28.39
C THR A 86 -8.76 -6.84 -27.85
N VAL A 87 -7.46 -6.74 -28.08
CA VAL A 87 -6.48 -7.72 -27.59
C VAL A 87 -6.26 -7.55 -26.09
N ASN A 88 -5.90 -6.34 -25.66
CA ASN A 88 -5.64 -6.04 -24.26
C ASN A 88 -6.88 -6.23 -23.38
N LYS A 89 -8.08 -5.90 -23.88
CA LYS A 89 -9.33 -6.16 -23.17
C LYS A 89 -9.53 -7.65 -22.85
N LYS A 90 -9.02 -8.56 -23.67
CA LYS A 90 -9.14 -10.02 -23.47
C LYS A 90 -8.00 -10.61 -22.67
N GLU A 91 -6.80 -10.04 -22.79
CA GLU A 91 -5.55 -10.68 -22.33
C GLU A 91 -4.86 -9.95 -21.18
N VAL A 92 -5.34 -8.77 -20.77
CA VAL A 92 -4.76 -8.04 -19.64
C VAL A 92 -4.86 -8.86 -18.36
N LYS A 93 -3.74 -8.97 -17.64
CA LYS A 93 -3.68 -9.66 -16.34
C LYS A 93 -3.14 -8.72 -15.28
N THR A 94 -3.73 -8.79 -14.09
CA THR A 94 -3.36 -7.99 -12.93
C THR A 94 -2.96 -8.91 -11.79
N GLU A 95 -1.76 -8.72 -11.26
CA GLU A 95 -1.20 -9.54 -10.17
C GLU A 95 -0.82 -8.63 -8.99
N PHE A 96 -1.29 -8.97 -7.80
CA PHE A 96 -1.01 -8.23 -6.58
C PHE A 96 0.13 -8.91 -5.81
N LYS A 97 1.31 -8.32 -5.83
CA LYS A 97 2.49 -8.81 -5.10
C LYS A 97 2.63 -8.02 -3.80
N LEU A 98 2.07 -8.56 -2.73
CA LEU A 98 2.15 -7.97 -1.40
C LEU A 98 3.51 -8.30 -0.76
N SER A 99 3.99 -7.38 0.08
CA SER A 99 5.16 -7.67 0.92
C SER A 99 4.80 -8.70 1.98
N GLU A 100 5.72 -9.62 2.31
CA GLU A 100 5.47 -10.68 3.30
C GLU A 100 5.27 -10.15 4.72
N ASP A 101 5.77 -8.94 5.00
CA ASP A 101 5.95 -8.40 6.35
C ASP A 101 4.93 -7.30 6.73
N ILE A 102 3.77 -7.28 6.06
CA ILE A 102 2.72 -6.28 6.29
C ILE A 102 2.11 -6.48 7.67
N LYS A 103 2.33 -5.50 8.55
CA LYS A 103 1.83 -5.49 9.93
C LYS A 103 1.13 -4.18 10.20
N VAL A 104 0.00 -4.22 10.91
CA VAL A 104 -0.80 -3.02 11.24
C VAL A 104 0.04 -1.95 11.92
N ASN A 105 0.99 -2.32 12.78
CA ASN A 105 1.86 -1.39 13.52
C ASN A 105 2.96 -0.72 12.67
N LYS A 106 3.13 -1.16 11.41
CA LYS A 106 4.09 -0.59 10.44
C LYS A 106 3.40 0.07 9.25
N LEU A 107 2.07 0.14 9.23
CA LEU A 107 1.30 0.78 8.17
C LEU A 107 1.55 2.29 8.12
N SER A 108 1.93 2.76 6.93
CA SER A 108 2.09 4.17 6.61
C SER A 108 1.47 4.42 5.23
N THR A 109 0.70 5.50 5.10
CA THR A 109 0.13 5.97 3.83
C THR A 109 1.21 6.38 2.82
N ASP A 110 2.43 6.63 3.30
CA ASP A 110 3.56 7.05 2.48
C ASP A 110 4.43 5.88 2.02
N ASN A 111 4.33 4.73 2.67
CA ASN A 111 5.15 3.57 2.35
C ASN A 111 4.37 2.57 1.50
N SER A 112 5.01 2.11 0.42
CA SER A 112 4.47 1.03 -0.39
C SER A 112 4.41 -0.27 0.42
N ILE A 113 3.28 -0.98 0.31
CA ILE A 113 3.05 -2.30 0.94
C ILE A 113 3.15 -3.43 -0.08
N GLY A 114 3.35 -3.11 -1.35
CA GLY A 114 3.43 -4.10 -2.42
C GLY A 114 3.31 -3.46 -3.79
N LYS A 115 3.20 -4.30 -4.81
CA LYS A 115 3.11 -3.88 -6.21
C LYS A 115 1.90 -4.48 -6.91
N LEU A 116 1.23 -3.65 -7.70
CA LEU A 116 0.29 -4.09 -8.72
C LEU A 116 1.08 -4.28 -10.01
N VAL A 117 1.13 -5.51 -10.50
CA VAL A 117 1.77 -5.85 -11.77
C VAL A 117 0.69 -5.97 -12.84
N LEU A 118 0.72 -5.07 -13.81
CA LEU A 118 -0.14 -5.06 -14.99
C LEU A 118 0.60 -5.68 -16.17
N LYS A 119 0.12 -6.82 -16.67
CA LYS A 119 0.70 -7.55 -17.81
C LYS A 119 -0.19 -7.41 -19.05
N GLU A 120 0.39 -6.84 -20.10
CA GLU A 120 -0.15 -6.73 -21.46
C GLU A 120 0.70 -7.63 -22.39
N ARG A 121 0.36 -8.93 -22.47
CA ARG A 121 1.18 -9.97 -23.13
C ARG A 121 2.61 -10.02 -22.57
N GLU A 122 3.59 -9.59 -23.36
CA GLU A 122 5.01 -9.55 -22.98
C GLU A 122 5.39 -8.25 -22.27
N ALA A 123 4.58 -7.20 -22.38
CA ALA A 123 4.81 -5.96 -21.67
C ALA A 123 4.28 -6.07 -20.23
N SER A 124 5.11 -5.70 -19.26
CA SER A 124 4.75 -5.68 -17.84
C SER A 124 5.07 -4.33 -17.24
N ARG A 125 4.11 -3.73 -16.53
CA ARG A 125 4.31 -2.52 -15.73
C ARG A 125 3.98 -2.79 -14.28
N SER A 126 4.74 -2.21 -13.38
CA SER A 126 4.53 -2.35 -11.93
C SER A 126 4.21 -0.99 -11.34
N TYR A 127 3.18 -0.95 -10.49
CA TYR A 127 2.72 0.23 -9.79
C TYR A 127 2.79 -0.04 -8.29
N ASP A 128 3.29 0.92 -7.51
CA ASP A 128 3.35 0.78 -6.06
C ASP A 128 1.96 0.94 -5.43
N ILE A 129 1.65 0.05 -4.47
CA ILE A 129 0.38 0.03 -3.74
C ILE A 129 0.60 0.58 -2.35
N TYR A 130 -0.29 1.47 -1.91
CA TYR A 130 -0.24 2.13 -0.61
C TYR A 130 -1.47 1.80 0.21
N PRO A 131 -1.36 1.66 1.54
CA PRO A 131 -2.52 1.53 2.40
C PRO A 131 -3.21 2.89 2.52
N MET A 132 -4.55 2.89 2.53
CA MET A 132 -5.34 4.11 2.77
C MET A 132 -5.34 4.53 4.25
N LEU A 133 -5.05 3.58 5.15
CA LEU A 133 -5.03 3.80 6.60
C LEU A 133 -3.62 3.60 7.15
N SER A 134 -3.19 4.54 7.99
CA SER A 134 -1.96 4.44 8.78
C SER A 134 -2.18 3.64 10.07
N SER A 135 -1.09 3.15 10.67
CA SER A 135 -1.13 2.50 11.99
C SER A 135 -1.86 3.35 13.03
N LYS A 136 -1.64 4.67 13.02
CA LYS A 136 -2.23 5.59 13.99
C LYS A 136 -3.75 5.64 13.86
N GLU A 137 -4.27 5.67 12.65
CA GLU A 137 -5.71 5.69 12.40
C GLU A 137 -6.38 4.39 12.83
N VAL A 138 -5.73 3.24 12.57
CA VAL A 138 -6.22 1.96 13.07
C VAL A 138 -6.19 1.91 14.60
N MET A 139 -5.12 2.42 15.24
CA MET A 139 -5.00 2.40 16.71
C MET A 139 -5.94 3.38 17.41
N LYS A 140 -6.42 4.45 16.75
CA LYS A 140 -7.35 5.44 17.34
C LYS A 140 -8.66 4.80 17.82
N GLY A 141 -9.10 3.69 17.23
CA GLY A 141 -10.28 2.94 17.69
C GLY A 141 -10.15 2.34 19.09
N ASN A 142 -8.94 2.32 19.67
CA ASN A 142 -8.64 1.73 20.97
C ASN A 142 -8.13 2.76 21.99
N THR A 143 -8.32 4.06 21.74
CA THR A 143 -7.90 5.17 22.64
C THR A 143 -8.29 4.94 24.10
N LEU A 144 -9.52 4.48 24.35
CA LEU A 144 -10.02 4.21 25.70
C LEU A 144 -9.16 3.20 26.47
N LEU A 145 -8.67 2.15 25.79
CA LEU A 145 -7.80 1.13 26.40
C LEU A 145 -6.46 1.73 26.80
N TYR A 146 -5.87 2.57 25.93
CA TYR A 146 -4.59 3.22 26.23
C TYR A 146 -4.70 4.22 27.39
N VAL A 147 -5.80 4.99 27.45
CA VAL A 147 -6.08 5.88 28.59
C VAL A 147 -6.25 5.08 29.88
N GLY A 148 -7.02 3.99 29.84
CA GLY A 148 -7.22 3.12 31.00
C GLY A 148 -5.90 2.54 31.55
N ILE A 149 -5.01 2.08 30.67
CA ILE A 149 -3.67 1.60 31.08
C ILE A 149 -2.83 2.72 31.68
N GLY A 150 -2.85 3.91 31.07
CA GLY A 150 -2.11 5.06 31.59
C GLY A 150 -2.56 5.44 33.01
N VAL A 151 -3.86 5.54 33.24
CA VAL A 151 -4.42 5.83 34.57
C VAL A 151 -4.09 4.70 35.55
N GLY A 152 -4.25 3.44 35.16
CA GLY A 152 -3.89 2.29 36.00
C GLY A 152 -2.41 2.29 36.41
N ALA A 153 -1.50 2.60 35.48
CA ALA A 153 -0.08 2.71 35.77
C ALA A 153 0.23 3.85 36.76
N LEU A 154 -0.43 5.00 36.64
CA LEU A 154 -0.28 6.10 37.58
C LEU A 154 -0.73 5.72 39.00
N VAL A 155 -1.84 4.99 39.12
CA VAL A 155 -2.32 4.50 40.42
C VAL A 155 -1.30 3.55 41.04
N ILE A 156 -0.75 2.61 40.27
CA ILE A 156 0.28 1.68 40.75
C ILE A 156 1.53 2.43 41.21
N LEU A 157 1.98 3.42 40.44
CA LEU A 157 3.15 4.24 40.82
C LEU A 157 2.90 5.04 42.11
N ALA A 158 1.70 5.60 42.29
CA ALA A 158 1.33 6.31 43.52
C ALA A 158 1.35 5.38 44.74
N VAL A 159 0.82 4.15 44.61
CA VAL A 159 0.86 3.14 45.68
C VAL A 159 2.28 2.74 46.01
N LEU A 160 3.14 2.49 45.00
CA LEU A 160 4.55 2.16 45.21
C LEU A 160 5.30 3.30 45.92
N ALA A 161 5.06 4.56 45.52
CA ALA A 161 5.65 5.72 46.17
C ALA A 161 5.22 5.84 47.64
N LEU A 162 3.95 5.59 47.95
CA LEU A 162 3.43 5.54 49.33
C LEU A 162 4.12 4.45 50.16
N ILE A 163 4.27 3.24 49.61
CA ILE A 163 4.95 2.14 50.29
C ILE A 163 6.40 2.52 50.59
N VAL A 164 7.14 3.06 49.62
CA VAL A 164 8.52 3.51 49.80
C VAL A 164 8.62 4.64 50.84
N ALA A 165 7.67 5.60 50.83
CA ALA A 165 7.61 6.67 51.82
C ALA A 165 7.36 6.15 53.25
N LEU A 166 6.48 5.16 53.42
CA LEU A 166 6.21 4.52 54.71
C LEU A 166 7.44 3.74 55.22
N ILE A 167 8.06 2.93 54.37
CA ILE A 167 9.26 2.16 54.72
C ILE A 167 10.42 3.08 55.09
N SER A 168 10.69 4.11 54.30
CA SER A 168 11.79 5.06 54.57
C SER A 168 11.59 5.82 55.89
N LYS A 169 10.34 6.16 56.25
CA LYS A 169 10.00 6.79 57.54
C LYS A 169 10.28 5.87 58.73
N LEU A 170 10.00 4.56 58.59
CA LEU A 170 10.31 3.54 59.60
C LEU A 170 11.82 3.38 59.80
N PHE A 171 12.60 3.29 58.72
CA PHE A 171 14.06 3.19 58.79
C PHE A 171 14.72 4.46 59.36
N ARG A 172 14.23 5.66 59.03
CA ARG A 172 14.74 6.93 59.60
C ARG A 172 14.51 7.00 61.12
N ARG A 173 13.37 6.53 61.63
CA ARG A 173 13.12 6.45 63.09
C ARG A 173 14.09 5.51 63.79
N LYS A 174 14.36 4.34 63.21
CA LYS A 174 15.29 3.34 63.78
C LYS A 174 16.74 3.82 63.85
N ARG A 175 17.18 4.66 62.89
CA ARG A 175 18.53 5.26 62.86
C ARG A 175 18.73 6.37 63.92
N ARG A 176 17.66 7.07 64.33
CA ARG A 176 17.72 8.10 65.37
C ARG A 176 17.95 7.51 66.76
N ASN A 177 17.35 6.36 67.07
CA ASN A 177 17.54 5.68 68.36
C ASN A 177 18.93 5.06 68.54
N ARG A 178 19.70 4.83 67.46
CA ARG A 178 21.09 4.33 67.54
C ARG A 178 22.15 5.41 67.78
N ARG A 179 21.77 6.70 67.83
CA ARG A 179 22.69 7.81 68.17
C ARG A 179 22.58 8.28 69.62
N MET A 180 21.68 7.67 70.41
CA MET A 180 21.50 7.97 71.83
C MET A 180 22.02 6.84 72.74
N PHE A 181 22.83 5.94 72.18
CA PHE A 181 23.65 4.99 72.92
C PHE A 181 25.11 5.19 72.50
#